data_AF-A0A1W1C2A1-F1
#
_entry.id   AF-A0A1W1C2A1-F1
#
_cell.length_a   1.000
_cell.length_b   1.000
_cell.length_c   1.000
_cell.angle_alpha   90.00
_cell.angle_beta   90.00
_cell.angle_gamma   90.00
#
_symmetry.space_group_name_H-M   'P 1'
#
loop_
_entity.id
_entity.type
_entity.pdbx_description
1 polymer ?
#
loop_
_entity_poly.entity_id
_entity_poly.type
_entity_poly.pdbx_seq_one_letter_code
_entity_poly.pdbx_strand_id
1 'polypeptide(L)'
;MIRYWQKEFKQLKPKILNNQRRYQKKDISLILEIKELLYNEKLTIQGALKRLDKDNKITEPLENDTDKIYIKKELENILQFIRQ
;
A
#
# COMPACT_ATOMS: atom_id res chain seq x y z
N MET A 1 7.80 -17.76 3.77
CA MET A 1 6.35 -17.47 3.90
C MET A 1 5.89 -16.34 2.98
N ILE A 2 6.48 -15.14 3.05
CA ILE A 2 6.10 -13.98 2.21
C ILE A 2 6.17 -14.23 0.70
N ARG A 3 7.08 -15.11 0.25
CA ARG A 3 7.16 -15.57 -1.15
C ARG A 3 5.87 -16.23 -1.65
N TYR A 4 5.18 -16.96 -0.78
CA TYR A 4 3.94 -17.64 -1.14
C TYR A 4 2.81 -16.62 -1.30
N TRP A 5 2.69 -15.68 -0.36
CA TRP A 5 1.71 -14.59 -0.48
C TRP A 5 1.98 -13.68 -1.68
N GLN A 6 3.25 -13.44 -2.05
CA GLN A 6 3.58 -12.72 -3.30
C GLN A 6 3.09 -13.42 -4.57
N LYS A 7 2.98 -14.76 -4.54
CA LYS A 7 2.50 -15.53 -5.67
C LYS A 7 0.97 -15.46 -5.76
N GLU A 8 0.29 -15.58 -4.63
CA GLU A 8 -1.17 -15.61 -4.56
C GLU A 8 -1.78 -14.20 -4.70
N PHE A 9 -1.18 -13.19 -4.07
CA PHE A 9 -1.66 -11.81 -4.08
C PHE A 9 -0.83 -10.97 -5.06
N LYS A 10 -1.29 -10.87 -6.31
CA LYS A 10 -0.61 -10.11 -7.38
C LYS A 10 -0.40 -8.63 -7.05
N GLN A 11 -1.24 -8.08 -6.16
CA GLN A 11 -1.17 -6.70 -5.67
C GLN A 11 0.03 -6.49 -4.71
N LEU A 12 0.49 -7.56 -4.05
CA LEU A 12 1.64 -7.55 -3.16
C LEU A 12 2.95 -7.72 -3.94
N LYS A 13 3.34 -6.67 -4.67
CA LYS A 13 4.57 -6.68 -5.49
C LYS A 13 5.60 -5.72 -4.93
N PRO A 14 6.69 -6.21 -4.30
CA PRO A 14 7.73 -5.34 -3.76
C PRO A 14 8.46 -4.63 -4.91
N LYS A 15 9.01 -3.45 -4.62
CA LYS A 15 9.95 -2.80 -5.54
C LYS A 15 11.31 -3.52 -5.43
N ILE A 16 11.86 -3.91 -6.58
CA ILE A 16 13.19 -4.52 -6.66
C ILE A 16 14.18 -3.41 -6.97
N LEU A 17 15.15 -3.19 -6.07
CA LEU A 17 16.26 -2.26 -6.26
C LEU A 17 17.55 -2.95 -5.83
N ASN A 18 18.57 -2.94 -6.70
CA ASN A 18 19.89 -3.52 -6.43
C ASN A 18 19.84 -4.93 -5.83
N ASN A 19 19.07 -5.83 -6.45
CA ASN A 19 18.84 -7.20 -5.98
C ASN A 19 18.16 -7.34 -4.60
N GLN A 20 17.69 -6.25 -4.00
CA GLN A 20 16.95 -6.26 -2.74
C GLN A 20 15.46 -5.97 -2.97
N ARG A 21 14.60 -6.67 -2.22
CA ARG A 21 13.15 -6.46 -2.22
C ARG A 21 12.80 -5.42 -1.15
N ARG A 22 12.35 -4.24 -1.57
CA ARG A 22 11.82 -3.21 -0.66
C ARG A 22 10.30 -3.24 -0.67
N TYR A 23 9.73 -3.46 0.52
CA TYR A 23 8.30 -3.31 0.76
C TYR A 23 8.02 -1.86 1.14
N GLN A 24 7.03 -1.26 0.49
CA GLN A 24 6.52 0.06 0.83
C GLN A 24 5.44 -0.05 1.90
N LYS A 25 5.06 1.10 2.49
CA LYS A 25 3.99 1.16 3.51
C LYS A 25 2.70 0.48 3.02
N LYS A 26 2.34 0.69 1.75
CA LYS A 26 1.19 0.02 1.11
C LYS A 26 1.29 -1.51 1.13
N ASP A 27 2.49 -2.06 0.89
CA ASP A 27 2.70 -3.51 0.88
C ASP A 27 2.55 -4.08 2.31
N ILE A 28 3.00 -3.32 3.31
CA ILE A 28 2.87 -3.69 4.73
C ILE A 28 1.39 -3.66 5.14
N SER A 29 0.65 -2.60 4.78
CA SER A 29 -0.80 -2.52 5.02
C SER A 29 -1.53 -3.72 4.41
N LEU A 30 -1.21 -4.07 3.17
CA LEU A 30 -1.83 -5.19 2.48
C LEU A 30 -1.49 -6.54 3.15
N ILE A 31 -0.27 -6.71 3.66
CA ILE A 31 0.13 -7.91 4.44
C ILE A 31 -0.65 -8.01 5.75
N LEU A 32 -0.87 -6.89 6.44
CA LEU A 32 -1.65 -6.87 7.68
C LEU A 32 -3.10 -7.25 7.42
N GLU A 33 -3.69 -6.73 6.35
CA GLU A 33 -5.05 -7.05 5.93
C GLU A 33 -5.21 -8.52 5.52
N ILE A 34 -4.27 -9.06 4.73
CA ILE A 34 -4.24 -10.51 4.41
C ILE A 34 -4.17 -11.34 5.70
N LYS A 35 -3.37 -10.92 6.67
CA LYS A 35 -3.25 -11.62 7.95
C LYS A 35 -4.58 -11.60 8.71
N GLU A 36 -5.25 -10.45 8.78
CA GLU A 36 -6.56 -10.31 9.40
C GLU A 36 -7.58 -11.27 8.77
N LEU A 37 -7.67 -11.26 7.43
CA LEU A 37 -8.62 -12.07 6.67
C LEU A 37 -8.39 -13.58 6.86
N LEU A 38 -7.13 -14.01 6.88
CA LEU A 38 -6.79 -15.44 6.98
C LEU A 38 -6.88 -15.97 8.42
N TYR A 39 -6.44 -15.18 9.41
CA TYR A 39 -6.31 -15.66 10.78
C TYR A 39 -7.50 -15.27 11.67
N ASN A 40 -8.05 -14.07 11.50
CA ASN A 40 -9.17 -13.60 12.32
C ASN A 40 -10.50 -13.98 11.67
N GLU A 41 -10.67 -13.72 10.38
CA GLU A 41 -11.89 -14.07 9.64
C GLU A 41 -11.92 -15.52 9.14
N LYS A 42 -10.81 -16.25 9.27
CA LYS A 42 -10.65 -17.65 8.82
C LYS A 42 -11.03 -17.88 7.36
N LEU A 43 -10.85 -16.86 6.51
CA LEU A 43 -11.12 -16.97 5.10
C LEU A 43 -10.08 -17.86 4.42
N THR A 44 -10.49 -18.51 3.33
CA THR A 44 -9.55 -19.17 2.43
C THR A 44 -8.78 -18.12 1.63
N ILE A 45 -7.64 -18.50 1.05
CA ILE A 45 -6.83 -17.61 0.21
C ILE A 45 -7.68 -17.00 -0.93
N GLN A 46 -8.56 -17.79 -1.54
CA GLN A 46 -9.49 -17.29 -2.57
C GLN A 46 -10.54 -16.32 -2.01
N GLY A 47 -11.03 -16.56 -0.79
CA GLY A 47 -11.95 -15.65 -0.10
C GLY A 47 -11.31 -14.30 0.22
N ALA A 48 -10.09 -14.33 0.76
CA ALA A 48 -9.29 -13.13 1.02
C ALA A 48 -8.97 -12.36 -0.28
N LEU A 49 -8.62 -13.05 -1.37
CA LEU A 49 -8.42 -12.45 -2.69
C LEU A 49 -9.67 -11.73 -3.19
N LYS A 50 -10.84 -12.36 -3.12
CA LYS A 50 -12.11 -11.74 -3.52
C LYS A 50 -12.43 -10.51 -2.67
N ARG A 51 -12.12 -10.54 -1.38
CA ARG A 51 -12.36 -9.40 -0.49
C ARG A 51 -11.43 -8.23 -0.82
N LEU A 52 -10.12 -8.50 -0.93
CA LEU A 52 -9.13 -7.50 -1.32
C LEU A 52 -9.42 -6.91 -2.71
N ASP A 53 -9.88 -7.70 -3.68
CA ASP A 53 -10.23 -7.19 -5.01
C ASP A 53 -11.50 -6.31 -4.97
N LYS A 54 -12.45 -6.65 -4.10
CA LYS A 54 -13.63 -5.81 -3.85
C LYS A 54 -13.24 -4.49 -3.20
N ASP A 55 -12.37 -4.52 -2.20
CA ASP A 55 -11.91 -3.33 -1.50
C ASP A 55 -10.97 -2.48 -2.38
N ASN A 56 -10.14 -3.07 -3.25
CA ASN A 56 -9.37 -2.33 -4.27
C ASN A 56 -10.23 -1.74 -5.38
N LYS A 57 -11.41 -2.31 -5.71
CA LYS A 57 -12.34 -1.65 -6.64
C LYS A 57 -13.03 -0.43 -6.02
N ILE A 58 -13.17 -0.41 -4.70
CA ILE A 58 -13.63 0.76 -3.93
C ILE A 58 -12.47 1.75 -3.74
N THR A 59 -11.23 1.24 -3.80
CA THR A 59 -9.97 1.96 -3.63
C THR A 59 -9.15 1.90 -4.93
N GLU A 60 -9.75 2.27 -6.07
CA GLU A 60 -8.92 2.84 -7.13
C GLU A 60 -8.15 3.98 -6.46
N PRO A 61 -6.82 4.10 -6.67
CA PRO A 61 -6.10 5.16 -6.04
C PRO A 61 -6.61 6.46 -6.66
N LEU A 62 -7.51 7.14 -5.96
CA LEU A 62 -7.22 8.52 -5.61
C LEU A 62 -5.84 8.45 -4.95
N GLU A 63 -4.79 8.47 -5.79
CA GLU A 63 -3.56 9.10 -5.39
C GLU A 63 -4.03 10.42 -4.81
N ASN A 64 -3.98 10.54 -3.48
CA ASN A 64 -4.33 11.73 -2.77
C ASN A 64 -3.40 12.83 -3.29
N ASP A 65 -3.81 13.45 -4.39
CA ASP A 65 -3.29 14.73 -4.86
C ASP A 65 -3.38 15.70 -3.68
N THR A 66 -4.37 15.56 -2.81
CA THR A 66 -4.48 16.27 -1.54
C THR A 66 -3.25 16.16 -0.64
N ASP A 67 -2.64 14.98 -0.47
CA ASP A 67 -1.46 14.79 0.38
C ASP A 67 -0.21 15.39 -0.29
N LYS A 68 -0.05 15.22 -1.60
CA LYS A 68 1.04 15.86 -2.37
C LYS A 68 0.88 17.39 -2.43
N ILE A 69 -0.35 17.88 -2.59
CA ILE A 69 -0.70 19.31 -2.63
C ILE A 69 -0.45 19.93 -1.25
N TYR A 70 -0.82 19.24 -0.17
CA TYR A 70 -0.56 19.70 1.19
C TYR A 70 0.95 19.78 1.47
N ILE A 71 1.71 18.73 1.14
CA ILE A 71 3.16 18.73 1.33
C ILE A 71 3.84 19.79 0.45
N LYS A 72 3.40 19.97 -0.79
CA LYS A 72 3.93 21.02 -1.68
C LYS A 72 3.65 22.42 -1.12
N LYS A 73 2.43 22.67 -0.62
CA LYS A 73 2.03 23.96 -0.04
C LYS A 73 2.80 24.28 1.25
N GLU A 74 3.04 23.29 2.10
CA GLU A 74 3.90 23.40 3.29
C GLU A 74 5.35 23.76 2.91
N LEU A 75 5.90 23.11 1.89
CA LEU A 75 7.26 23.39 1.41
C LEU A 75 7.39 24.80 0.80
N GLU A 76 6.38 25.26 0.06
CA GLU A 76 6.33 26.64 -0.46
C GLU A 76 6.27 27.68 0.66
N ASN A 77 5.48 27.43 1.72
CA ASN A 77 5.42 28.30 2.90
C ASN A 77 6.79 28.39 3.60
N ILE A 78 7.50 27.27 3.77
CA ILE A 78 8.83 27.25 4.40
C ILE A 78 9.87 27.97 3.54
N LEU A 79 9.84 27.77 2.22
CA LEU A 79 10.72 28.47 1.28
C LEU A 79 10.50 29.98 1.30
N GLN A 80 9.26 30.42 1.48
CA GLN A 80 8.93 31.85 1.59
C GLN A 80 9.43 32.46 2.91
N PHE A 81 9.44 31.68 4.00
CA PHE A 81 10.01 32.08 5.28
C PHE A 81 11.54 32.21 5.28
N ILE A 82 12.24 31.39 4.48
CA ILE A 82 13.71 31.40 4.39
C ILE A 82 14.22 32.52 3.46
N ARG A 83 13.36 33.12 2.64
CA ARG A 83 13.72 34.14 1.64
C ARG A 83 13.56 35.59 2.12
N GLN A 84 13.30 35.81 3.42
CA GLN A 84 13.37 37.12 4.08
C GLN A 84 14.71 37.34 4.78
#